data_AF-A0A2A4X6Q7-F1
#
_entry.id   AF-A0A2A4X6Q7-F1
#
_cell.length_a   1.000
_cell.length_b   1.000
_cell.length_c   1.000
_cell.angle_alpha   90.00
_cell.angle_beta   90.00
_cell.angle_gamma   90.00
#
_symmetry.space_group_name_H-M   'P 1'
#
loop_
_entity.id
_entity.type
_entity.pdbx_description
1 polymer ?
#
loop_
_entity_poly.entity_id
_entity_poly.type
_entity_poly.pdbx_seq_one_letter_code
_entity_poly.pdbx_strand_id
1 'polypeptide(L)'
;MPTNNAPSPIRNPNIFSRGGLIHTFEFIRKRDPQLALTIRNITAGTPHPKTVTQADNKHTDYFTVTLDSFQVRAVVEILMEYGQTEGNETGSAVVARTLMEDWMRLARKMISDLPKGALP
;
A
#
# COMPACT_ATOMS: atom_id res chain seq x y z
N MET A 1 6.46 -23.60 25.30
CA MET A 1 6.06 -22.21 24.97
C MET A 1 5.49 -22.22 23.55
N PRO A 2 4.23 -21.82 23.32
CA PRO A 2 3.68 -21.83 21.97
C PRO A 2 4.30 -20.67 21.18
N THR A 3 4.91 -20.98 20.03
CA THR A 3 5.39 -19.98 19.07
C THR A 3 4.18 -19.30 18.44
N ASN A 4 3.83 -18.10 18.93
CA ASN A 4 2.79 -17.27 18.34
C ASN A 4 3.29 -16.77 16.98
N ASN A 5 2.93 -17.50 15.93
CA ASN A 5 3.35 -17.28 14.55
C ASN A 5 2.51 -16.17 13.90
N ALA A 6 2.37 -15.02 14.58
CA ALA A 6 1.69 -13.87 14.01
C ALA A 6 2.50 -13.40 12.79
N PRO A 7 1.91 -13.35 11.59
CA PRO A 7 2.65 -12.93 10.40
C PRO A 7 3.18 -11.53 10.61
N SER A 8 4.50 -11.36 10.49
CA SER A 8 5.11 -10.04 10.53
C SER A 8 4.54 -9.18 9.40
N PRO A 9 4.18 -7.90 9.64
CA PRO A 9 3.62 -7.00 8.62
C PRO A 9 4.47 -6.93 7.34
N ILE A 10 5.77 -7.19 7.46
CA ILE A 10 6.77 -7.20 6.39
C ILE A 10 6.52 -8.35 5.38
N ARG A 11 5.84 -9.43 5.76
CA ARG A 11 5.68 -10.61 4.89
C ARG A 11 4.46 -10.60 4.00
N ASN A 12 3.42 -9.81 4.29
CA ASN A 12 2.18 -9.86 3.52
C ASN A 12 2.04 -8.62 2.62
N PRO A 13 2.10 -8.77 1.28
CA PRO A 13 2.07 -7.65 0.35
C PRO A 13 0.82 -6.77 0.39
N ASN A 14 -0.27 -7.22 1.01
CA ASN A 14 -1.49 -6.41 1.18
C ASN A 14 -1.54 -5.66 2.52
N ILE A 15 -0.48 -5.71 3.34
CA ILE A 15 -0.42 -4.97 4.61
C ILE A 15 0.44 -3.71 4.41
N PHE A 16 -0.16 -2.55 4.63
CA PHE A 16 0.48 -1.26 4.45
C PHE A 16 0.51 -0.47 5.75
N SER A 17 1.55 0.33 5.95
CA SER A 17 1.61 1.26 7.08
C SER A 17 0.62 2.42 6.88
N ARG A 18 0.15 3.00 7.99
CA ARG A 18 -0.66 4.23 7.96
C ARG A 18 -0.01 5.33 7.13
N GLY A 19 1.29 5.55 7.34
CA GLY A 19 2.05 6.57 6.62
C GLY A 19 2.07 6.32 5.11
N GLY A 20 2.29 5.07 4.69
CA GLY A 20 2.28 4.71 3.27
C GLY A 20 0.95 4.97 2.60
N LEU A 21 -0.17 4.65 3.27
CA LEU A 21 -1.51 4.91 2.76
C LEU A 21 -1.86 6.40 2.71
N ILE A 22 -1.45 7.18 3.72
CA ILE A 22 -1.63 8.64 3.72
C ILE A 22 -0.86 9.29 2.57
N HIS A 23 0.41 8.92 2.37
CA HIS A 23 1.18 9.47 1.25
C HIS A 23 0.62 9.02 -0.10
N THR A 24 0.15 7.77 -0.21
CA THR A 24 -0.53 7.30 -1.42
C THR A 24 -1.75 8.17 -1.72
N PHE A 25 -2.62 8.43 -0.73
CA PHE A 25 -3.77 9.34 -0.84
C PHE A 25 -3.36 10.72 -1.39
N GLU A 26 -2.30 11.32 -0.86
CA GLU A 26 -1.83 12.65 -1.27
C GLU A 26 -1.41 12.69 -2.75
N PHE A 27 -0.77 11.62 -3.26
CA PHE A 27 -0.40 11.52 -4.68
C PHE A 27 -1.62 11.32 -5.59
N ILE A 28 -2.58 10.50 -5.18
CA ILE A 28 -3.67 10.11 -6.09
C ILE A 28 -4.86 11.07 -6.09
N ARG A 29 -5.10 11.84 -5.01
CA ARG A 29 -6.33 12.64 -4.82
C ARG A 29 -6.66 13.66 -5.91
N LYS A 30 -5.65 14.12 -6.66
CA LYS A 30 -5.86 15.07 -7.76
C LYS A 30 -6.25 14.38 -9.07
N ARG A 31 -5.76 13.16 -9.30
CA ARG A 31 -5.98 12.37 -10.51
C ARG A 31 -7.23 11.50 -10.40
N ASP A 32 -7.37 10.82 -9.27
CA ASP A 32 -8.50 9.94 -8.99
C ASP A 32 -9.02 10.16 -7.55
N PRO A 33 -9.96 11.10 -7.37
CA PRO A 33 -10.53 11.41 -6.05
C PRO A 33 -11.32 10.24 -5.43
N GLN A 34 -11.91 9.37 -6.25
CA GLN A 34 -12.72 8.24 -5.77
C GLN A 34 -11.82 7.14 -5.20
N LEU A 35 -10.74 6.80 -5.93
CA LEU A 35 -9.72 5.89 -5.44
C LEU A 35 -9.02 6.45 -4.19
N ALA A 36 -8.76 7.77 -4.17
CA ALA A 36 -8.22 8.46 -2.99
C ALA A 36 -9.12 8.30 -1.76
N LEU A 37 -10.42 8.53 -1.92
CA LEU A 37 -11.38 8.34 -0.84
C LEU A 37 -11.38 6.89 -0.36
N THR A 38 -11.28 5.93 -1.28
CA THR A 38 -11.19 4.50 -0.92
C THR A 38 -9.96 4.21 -0.08
N ILE A 39 -8.77 4.73 -0.44
CA ILE A 39 -7.54 4.59 0.36
C ILE A 39 -7.69 5.26 1.73
N ARG A 40 -8.28 6.45 1.77
CA ARG A 40 -8.53 7.15 3.04
C ARG A 40 -9.43 6.32 3.96
N ASN A 41 -10.47 5.69 3.42
CA ASN A 41 -11.39 4.85 4.19
C ASN A 41 -10.69 3.64 4.82
N ILE A 42 -9.67 3.07 4.17
CA ILE A 42 -8.83 2.02 4.77
C ILE A 42 -8.16 2.53 6.05
N THR A 43 -7.57 3.73 6.03
CA THR A 43 -6.89 4.31 7.21
C THR A 43 -7.84 4.76 8.33
N ALA A 44 -9.14 4.91 8.02
CA ALA A 44 -10.19 5.21 8.98
C ALA A 44 -10.78 3.95 9.64
N GLY A 45 -10.49 2.76 9.08
CA GLY A 45 -10.89 1.47 9.63
C GLY A 45 -10.06 1.04 10.84
N THR A 46 -10.19 -0.24 11.21
CA THR A 46 -9.47 -0.83 12.35
C THR A 46 -8.06 -1.26 11.91
N PRO A 47 -7.00 -0.76 12.57
CA PRO A 47 -5.63 -1.22 12.31
C PRO A 47 -5.42 -2.65 12.83
N HIS A 48 -4.36 -3.31 12.33
CA HIS A 48 -3.92 -4.60 12.87
C HIS A 48 -3.55 -4.48 14.36
N PRO A 49 -3.82 -5.53 15.17
CA PRO A 49 -3.40 -5.56 16.56
C PRO A 49 -1.90 -5.38 16.70
N LYS A 50 -1.50 -4.48 17.61
CA LYS A 50 -0.08 -4.30 17.93
C LYS A 50 0.42 -5.48 18.74
N THR A 51 1.64 -5.92 18.46
CA THR A 51 2.32 -6.91 19.31
C THR A 51 2.73 -6.27 20.63
N VAL A 52 2.94 -7.08 21.69
CA VAL A 52 3.37 -6.60 23.03
C VAL A 52 4.64 -5.73 22.98
N THR A 53 5.50 -5.95 21.98
CA THR A 53 6.76 -5.20 21.77
C THR A 53 6.61 -3.93 20.93
N GLN A 54 5.44 -3.67 20.35
CA GLN A 54 5.19 -2.46 19.55
C GLN A 54 4.70 -1.34 20.46
N ALA A 55 5.30 -0.16 20.32
CA ALA A 55 4.84 1.03 21.01
C ALA A 55 3.37 1.32 20.66
N ASP A 56 2.58 1.72 21.64
CA ASP A 56 1.20 2.15 21.42
C ASP A 56 1.16 3.54 20.78
N ASN A 57 1.52 3.59 19.49
CA ASN A 57 1.58 4.79 18.69
C ASN A 57 0.83 4.58 17.36
N LYS A 58 -0.10 5.46 17.01
CA LYS A 58 -0.86 5.37 15.74
C LYS A 58 0.02 5.42 14.48
N HIS A 59 1.24 5.94 14.59
CA HIS A 59 2.20 6.01 13.49
C HIS A 59 2.81 4.64 13.15
N THR A 60 2.67 3.65 14.04
CA THR A 60 3.08 2.25 13.80
C THR A 60 1.91 1.37 13.37
N ASP A 61 0.73 1.94 13.12
CA ASP A 61 -0.43 1.19 12.67
C ASP A 61 -0.24 0.66 11.25
N TYR A 62 -0.72 -0.57 11.05
CA TYR A 62 -0.78 -1.24 9.75
C TYR A 62 -2.20 -1.62 9.41
N PHE A 63 -2.52 -1.64 8.11
CA PHE A 63 -3.86 -1.90 7.59
C PHE A 63 -3.79 -2.92 6.46
N THR A 64 -4.81 -3.77 6.39
CA THR A 64 -5.02 -4.61 5.20
C THR A 64 -5.63 -3.76 4.09
N VAL A 65 -5.01 -3.78 2.93
CA VAL A 65 -5.55 -3.23 1.69
C VAL A 65 -6.46 -4.26 1.04
N THR A 66 -7.68 -3.85 0.71
CA THR A 66 -8.74 -4.67 0.11
C THR A 66 -9.15 -4.17 -1.29
N LEU A 67 -8.27 -3.42 -1.95
CA LEU A 67 -8.49 -2.91 -3.31
C LEU A 67 -8.47 -4.06 -4.33
N ASP A 68 -9.24 -3.92 -5.40
CA ASP A 68 -9.18 -4.84 -6.54
C ASP A 68 -7.96 -4.58 -7.43
N SER A 69 -7.70 -5.48 -8.37
CA SER A 69 -6.50 -5.42 -9.22
C SER A 69 -6.45 -4.20 -10.14
N PHE A 70 -7.61 -3.69 -10.58
CA PHE A 70 -7.68 -2.49 -11.41
C PHE A 70 -7.36 -1.25 -10.58
N GLN A 71 -7.87 -1.18 -9.36
CA GLN A 71 -7.55 -0.12 -8.40
C GLN A 71 -6.07 -0.13 -8.04
N VAL A 72 -5.50 -1.30 -7.73
CA VAL A 72 -4.05 -1.43 -7.45
C VAL A 72 -3.20 -1.02 -8.65
N ARG A 73 -3.60 -1.40 -9.86
CA ARG A 73 -2.94 -0.97 -11.10
C ARG A 73 -2.97 0.56 -11.26
N ALA A 74 -4.14 1.18 -11.06
CA ALA A 74 -4.29 2.63 -11.16
C ALA A 74 -3.38 3.38 -10.16
N VAL A 75 -3.24 2.86 -8.93
CA VAL A 75 -2.30 3.42 -7.95
C VAL A 75 -0.86 3.37 -8.46
N VAL A 76 -0.41 2.21 -8.97
CA VAL A 76 0.95 2.04 -9.50
C VAL A 76 1.22 2.98 -10.68
N GLU A 77 0.26 3.09 -11.61
CA GLU A 77 0.38 3.96 -12.78
C GLU A 77 0.53 5.43 -12.36
N ILE A 78 -0.31 5.92 -11.44
CA ILE A 78 -0.21 7.30 -10.94
C ILE A 78 1.13 7.54 -10.23
N LEU A 79 1.58 6.63 -9.36
CA LEU A 79 2.86 6.77 -8.66
C LEU A 79 4.06 6.76 -9.60
N MET A 80 3.99 5.98 -10.69
CA MET A 80 5.03 5.93 -11.72
C MET A 80 5.20 7.28 -12.42
N GLU A 81 4.11 7.99 -12.73
CA GLU A 81 4.18 9.33 -13.30
C GLU A 81 4.95 10.31 -12.39
N TYR A 82 4.73 10.24 -11.06
CA TYR A 82 5.48 11.06 -10.09
C TYR A 82 6.95 10.65 -9.95
N GLY A 83 7.28 9.37 -10.19
CA GLY A 83 8.64 8.86 -10.11
C GLY A 83 9.51 9.14 -11.34
N GLN A 84 8.89 9.46 -12.48
CA GLN A 84 9.51 9.65 -13.80
C GLN A 84 9.77 11.11 -14.19
N THR A 85 9.34 12.10 -13.41
CA THR A 85 9.66 13.51 -13.71
C THR A 85 11.18 13.74 -13.72
N GLU A 86 11.76 13.82 -14.92
CA GLU A 86 13.19 14.02 -15.15
C GLU A 86 13.65 15.36 -14.55
N GLY A 87 14.77 15.36 -13.83
CA GLY A 87 15.44 16.58 -13.37
C GLY A 87 15.03 17.12 -11.99
N ASN A 88 14.14 16.46 -11.25
CA ASN A 88 13.75 16.92 -9.91
C ASN A 88 13.78 15.77 -8.89
N GLU A 89 14.96 15.54 -8.26
CA GLU A 89 15.13 14.65 -7.10
C GLU A 89 14.46 15.25 -5.84
N THR A 90 13.18 15.53 -5.94
CA THR A 90 12.39 15.99 -4.80
C THR A 90 12.17 14.85 -3.83
N GLY A 91 12.06 15.17 -2.53
CA GLY A 91 11.66 14.18 -1.52
C GLY A 91 10.37 13.43 -1.89
N SER A 92 9.45 14.10 -2.59
CA SER A 92 8.21 13.49 -3.11
C SER A 92 8.47 12.40 -4.16
N ALA A 93 9.44 12.58 -5.07
CA ALA A 93 9.78 11.57 -6.07
C ALA A 93 10.37 10.30 -5.42
N VAL A 94 11.19 10.47 -4.38
CA VAL A 94 11.72 9.35 -3.58
C VAL A 94 10.60 8.60 -2.87
N VAL A 95 9.69 9.32 -2.21
CA VAL A 95 8.53 8.70 -1.54
C VAL A 95 7.64 7.96 -2.55
N ALA A 96 7.36 8.56 -3.72
CA ALA A 96 6.56 7.93 -4.76
C ALA A 96 7.18 6.60 -5.25
N ARG A 97 8.51 6.55 -5.45
CA ARG A 97 9.21 5.31 -5.83
C ARG A 97 9.11 4.23 -4.76
N THR A 98 9.31 4.57 -3.49
CA THR A 98 9.15 3.62 -2.39
C THR A 98 7.74 3.06 -2.33
N LEU A 99 6.73 3.93 -2.45
CA LEU A 99 5.33 3.49 -2.49
C LEU A 99 5.05 2.61 -3.70
N MET A 100 5.57 2.99 -4.88
CA MET A 100 5.41 2.20 -6.11
C MET A 100 5.92 0.78 -5.91
N GLU A 101 7.08 0.59 -5.25
CA GLU A 101 7.60 -0.75 -4.96
C GLU A 101 6.66 -1.57 -4.06
N ASP A 102 6.11 -0.97 -3.00
CA ASP A 102 5.16 -1.63 -2.10
C ASP A 102 3.87 -2.02 -2.85
N TRP A 103 3.30 -1.11 -3.64
CA TRP A 103 2.12 -1.38 -4.45
C TRP A 103 2.36 -2.42 -5.55
N MET A 104 3.55 -2.43 -6.17
CA MET A 104 3.94 -3.48 -7.12
C MET A 104 4.07 -4.85 -6.46
N ARG A 105 4.49 -4.94 -5.19
CA ARG A 105 4.50 -6.22 -4.46
C ARG A 105 3.07 -6.77 -4.31
N LEU A 106 2.11 -5.90 -3.99
CA LEU A 106 0.70 -6.29 -3.95
C LEU A 106 0.21 -6.75 -5.34
N ALA A 107 0.46 -5.96 -6.39
CA ALA A 107 0.05 -6.30 -7.75
C ALA A 107 0.59 -7.67 -8.18
N ARG A 108 1.88 -7.94 -7.95
CA ARG A 108 2.49 -9.24 -8.26
C ARG A 108 1.86 -10.40 -7.49
N LYS A 109 1.53 -10.19 -6.20
CA LYS A 109 0.82 -11.18 -5.40
C LYS A 109 -0.55 -11.48 -6.02
N MET A 110 -1.32 -10.44 -6.36
CA MET A 110 -2.64 -10.60 -6.98
C MET A 110 -2.59 -11.35 -8.30
N ILE A 111 -1.56 -11.10 -9.14
CA ILE A 111 -1.33 -11.85 -10.39
C ILE A 111 -0.97 -13.31 -10.09
N SER A 112 -0.11 -13.56 -9.09
CA SER A 112 0.29 -14.92 -8.70
C SER A 112 -0.86 -15.73 -8.10
N ASP A 113 -1.82 -15.05 -7.46
CA ASP A 113 -3.00 -15.65 -6.86
C ASP A 113 -4.12 -15.89 -7.89
N LEU A 114 -3.97 -15.42 -9.14
CA LEU A 114 -4.92 -15.73 -10.21
C LEU A 114 -4.93 -17.25 -10.47
N PRO A 115 -6.12 -17.87 -10.65
CA PRO A 115 -6.21 -19.27 -11.05
C PRO A 115 -5.44 -19.50 -12.36
N LYS A 116 -4.68 -20.60 -12.44
CA LYS A 116 -4.00 -21.01 -13.67
C LYS A 116 -5.07 -21.20 -14.78
N GLY A 117 -5.13 -20.27 -15.73
CA GLY A 117 -6.13 -20.23 -16.80
C GLY A 117 -7.00 -18.96 -16.83
N ALA A 118 -6.84 -18.04 -15.88
CA ALA A 118 -7.51 -16.73 -15.86
C ALA A 118 -6.65 -15.59 -16.46
N LEU A 119 -5.69 -15.92 -17.33
CA LEU A 119 -5.01 -14.92 -18.15
C LEU A 119 -5.83 -14.69 -19.43
N PRO A 120 -6.14 -13.44 -19.81
CA PRO A 120 -6.75 -13.14 -21.10
C PRO A 120 -5.81 -13.47 -22.27
#